data_AF-A0AAD5VBM8-F1
#
_entry.id   AF-A0AAD5VBM8-F1
#
_cell.length_a   1.000
_cell.length_b   1.000
_cell.length_c   1.000
_cell.angle_alpha   90.00
_cell.angle_beta   90.00
_cell.angle_gamma   90.00
#
_symmetry.space_group_name_H-M   'P 1'
#
loop_
_entity.id
_entity.type
_entity.pdbx_description
1 polymer ?
#
loop_
_entity_poly.entity_id
_entity_poly.type
_entity_poly.pdbx_seq_one_letter_code
_entity_poly.pdbx_strand_id
1 'polypeptide(L)'
;MLASIDPYTRKWDRDGNESTSSSDQVDSDAHCLGPRAVYWYYDQSTFYANDRRNTRWVHKSEKAQPKAKGEGASLMIADFVSPDYGWLQSPDGTESARVYFHAGKNRDGYFTTQNILDQASVAMDILEKHYPHDKHYLIYDNAPHQVARPPVALSARHMTKFPTQVGHVPFGVDVEVIGSDGQKVFGRNGQVLRRRVQMVGGKLPSGAPQSFYYPPGIQMREPSKEWLQFWRSVVFLGYINFEQSVKDSNAQTGRQTHPVAADACYSTNQTSVQSSLPSLAIANVAGFRSYTFQNFIAS
;
A
#
# COMPACT_ATOMS: atom_id res chain seq x y z
N MET A 1 -2.20 -1.13 19.83
CA MET A 1 -1.44 0.08 20.26
C MET A 1 -2.10 1.38 19.80
N LEU A 2 -2.71 1.46 18.61
CA LEU A 2 -3.46 2.66 18.17
C LEU A 2 -4.78 2.85 18.95
N ALA A 3 -5.62 1.81 19.04
CA ALA A 3 -6.89 1.89 19.76
C ALA A 3 -6.73 2.28 21.25
N SER A 4 -5.66 1.83 21.91
CA SER A 4 -5.41 2.13 23.33
C SER A 4 -5.08 3.60 23.64
N ILE A 5 -4.81 4.42 22.61
CA ILE A 5 -4.43 5.83 22.76
C ILE A 5 -5.54 6.76 22.24
N ASP A 6 -6.47 6.25 21.41
CA ASP A 6 -7.57 7.05 20.87
C ASP A 6 -8.67 7.23 21.94
N PRO A 7 -8.93 8.47 22.42
CA PRO A 7 -9.93 8.74 23.45
C PRO A 7 -11.37 8.46 23.01
N TYR A 8 -11.62 8.31 21.70
CA TYR A 8 -12.95 8.04 21.14
C TYR A 8 -13.27 6.55 21.00
N THR A 9 -12.35 5.67 21.41
CA THR A 9 -12.58 4.20 21.40
C THR A 9 -13.19 3.71 22.70
N ARG A 10 -13.95 2.61 22.60
CA ARG A 10 -14.35 1.85 23.80
C ARG A 10 -13.12 1.26 24.47
N LYS A 11 -13.11 1.35 25.79
CA LYS A 11 -12.09 0.72 26.63
C LYS A 11 -12.67 -0.55 27.19
N TRP A 12 -11.87 -1.60 27.16
CA TRP A 12 -12.26 -2.92 27.65
C TRP A 12 -11.32 -3.31 28.79
N ASP A 13 -11.86 -3.85 29.87
CA ASP A 13 -11.08 -4.41 30.96
C ASP A 13 -10.51 -5.78 30.59
N ARG A 14 -9.76 -6.42 31.51
CA ARG A 14 -9.16 -7.74 31.25
C ARG A 14 -10.18 -8.86 31.15
N ASP A 15 -11.38 -8.65 31.68
CA ASP A 15 -12.47 -9.63 31.69
C ASP A 15 -13.40 -9.43 30.48
N GLY A 16 -13.11 -8.44 29.63
CA GLY A 16 -13.87 -8.15 28.42
C GLY A 16 -15.11 -7.29 28.65
N ASN A 17 -15.22 -6.61 29.80
CA ASN A 17 -16.29 -5.65 30.05
C ASN A 17 -15.89 -4.24 29.62
N GLU A 18 -16.85 -3.47 29.13
CA GLU A 18 -16.62 -2.06 28.79
C GLU A 18 -16.31 -1.27 30.07
N SER A 19 -15.14 -0.64 30.09
CA SER A 19 -14.70 0.21 31.19
C SER A 19 -15.39 1.58 31.07
N THR A 20 -16.39 1.84 31.89
CA THR A 20 -16.94 3.20 32.05
C THR A 20 -15.90 4.06 32.75
N SER A 21 -15.35 5.06 32.07
CA SER A 21 -14.49 6.04 32.73
C SER A 21 -15.34 6.91 33.64
N SER A 22 -14.83 7.25 34.83
CA SER A 22 -15.52 8.15 35.78
C SER A 22 -15.80 9.57 35.22
N SER A 23 -15.26 9.91 34.05
CA SER A 23 -15.61 11.11 33.28
C SER A 23 -16.98 11.02 32.59
N ASP A 24 -17.59 9.84 32.48
CA ASP A 24 -18.92 9.66 31.89
C ASP A 24 -20.05 10.07 32.87
N GLN A 25 -19.72 10.42 34.12
CA GLN A 25 -20.69 10.85 35.15
C GLN A 25 -20.71 12.36 35.42
N VAL A 26 -19.98 13.19 34.67
CA VAL A 26 -20.04 14.65 34.81
C VAL A 26 -20.09 15.31 33.44
N ASP A 27 -21.27 15.29 32.81
CA ASP A 27 -21.95 16.48 32.31
C ASP A 27 -23.20 16.05 31.55
N SER A 28 -24.33 16.65 31.90
CA SER A 28 -25.61 16.52 31.19
C SER A 28 -25.61 17.16 29.79
N ASP A 29 -24.44 17.43 29.21
CA ASP A 29 -24.20 17.96 27.87
C ASP A 29 -23.58 16.88 26.96
N ALA A 30 -24.17 15.68 26.95
CA ALA A 30 -23.76 14.50 26.18
C ALA A 30 -23.84 14.65 24.63
N HIS A 31 -23.84 15.88 24.12
CA HIS A 31 -23.78 16.23 22.69
C HIS A 31 -22.38 16.64 22.20
N CYS A 32 -21.34 16.61 23.05
CA CYS A 32 -20.02 17.17 22.72
C CYS A 32 -18.89 16.15 22.45
N LEU A 33 -19.11 14.84 22.66
CA LEU A 33 -18.14 13.82 22.24
C LEU A 33 -18.46 13.44 20.79
N GLY A 34 -17.52 13.70 19.87
CA GLY A 34 -17.68 13.37 18.45
C GLY A 34 -17.92 11.87 18.18
N PRO A 35 -18.08 11.48 16.91
CA PRO A 35 -18.33 10.09 16.51
C PRO A 35 -17.36 9.10 17.16
N ARG A 36 -17.87 7.99 17.69
CA ARG A 36 -17.05 6.93 18.31
C ARG A 36 -16.11 6.33 17.26
N ALA A 37 -14.86 6.09 17.64
CA ALA A 37 -13.87 5.46 16.76
C ALA A 37 -13.95 3.95 16.86
N VAL A 38 -14.12 3.27 15.71
CA VAL A 38 -14.21 1.80 15.63
C VAL A 38 -13.12 1.29 14.70
N TYR A 39 -12.30 0.38 15.22
CA TYR A 39 -11.18 -0.21 14.48
C TYR A 39 -11.52 -1.63 14.01
N TRP A 40 -11.44 -1.84 12.71
CA TRP A 40 -11.69 -3.12 12.05
C TRP A 40 -10.38 -3.71 11.59
N TYR A 41 -9.99 -4.85 12.16
CA TYR A 41 -8.78 -5.58 11.80
C TYR A 41 -9.11 -6.58 10.69
N TYR A 42 -8.41 -6.46 9.58
CA TYR A 42 -8.53 -7.34 8.43
C TYR A 42 -7.40 -8.37 8.41
N ASP A 43 -7.74 -9.62 8.10
CA ASP A 43 -6.74 -10.64 7.80
C ASP A 43 -7.28 -11.69 6.81
N GLN A 44 -6.36 -12.44 6.20
CA GLN A 44 -6.62 -13.53 5.25
C GLN A 44 -6.01 -14.83 5.78
N SER A 45 -6.85 -15.80 6.10
CA SER A 45 -6.42 -17.13 6.54
C SER A 45 -6.71 -18.19 5.48
N THR A 46 -5.73 -19.04 5.19
CA THR A 46 -5.91 -20.17 4.25
C THR A 46 -5.88 -21.50 5.00
N PHE A 47 -6.91 -22.30 4.78
CA PHE A 47 -7.07 -23.63 5.34
C PHE A 47 -6.94 -24.68 4.24
N TYR A 48 -6.23 -25.76 4.51
CA TYR A 48 -6.06 -26.85 3.56
C TYR A 48 -6.78 -28.12 4.02
N ALA A 49 -7.36 -28.84 3.06
CA ALA A 49 -8.12 -30.06 3.33
C ALA A 49 -7.31 -31.13 4.08
N ASN A 50 -5.99 -31.20 3.81
CA ASN A 50 -5.09 -32.18 4.41
C ASN A 50 -4.14 -31.58 5.46
N ASP A 51 -4.40 -30.37 5.97
CA ASP A 51 -3.54 -29.71 6.98
C ASP A 51 -3.48 -30.49 8.30
N ARG A 52 -4.46 -31.36 8.55
CA ARG A 52 -4.53 -32.17 9.77
C ARG A 52 -3.52 -33.31 9.76
N ARG A 53 -2.61 -33.29 10.73
CA ARG A 53 -1.87 -34.48 11.18
C ARG A 53 -2.76 -35.30 12.09
N ASN A 54 -3.32 -36.39 11.57
CA ASN A 54 -4.08 -37.34 12.39
C ASN A 54 -3.11 -38.20 13.21
N THR A 55 -2.97 -37.91 14.50
CA THR A 55 -2.38 -38.83 15.47
C THR A 55 -3.49 -39.78 15.94
N ARG A 56 -3.31 -41.09 15.74
CA ARG A 56 -4.20 -42.10 16.30
C ARG A 56 -3.42 -43.33 16.72
N TRP A 57 -3.94 -44.01 17.74
CA TRP A 57 -3.46 -45.34 18.10
C TRP A 57 -3.97 -46.33 17.04
N VAL A 58 -3.06 -47.08 16.45
CA VAL A 58 -3.36 -48.15 15.48
C VAL A 58 -2.99 -49.49 16.10
N HIS A 59 -3.79 -50.52 15.81
CA HIS A 59 -3.44 -51.87 16.25
C HIS A 59 -2.17 -52.34 15.51
N LYS A 60 -1.37 -53.20 16.15
CA LYS A 60 -0.09 -53.68 15.59
C LYS A 60 -0.20 -54.35 14.21
N SER A 61 -1.38 -54.84 13.86
CA SER A 61 -1.66 -55.49 12.57
C SER A 61 -2.13 -54.54 11.47
N GLU A 62 -2.40 -53.28 11.81
CA GLU A 62 -2.88 -52.30 10.86
C GLU A 62 -1.73 -51.81 9.97
N LYS A 63 -1.92 -51.93 8.65
CA LYS A 63 -0.93 -51.48 7.68
C LYS A 63 -1.09 -50.00 7.41
N ALA A 64 0.03 -49.29 7.25
CA ALA A 64 0.02 -47.90 6.83
C ALA A 64 -0.66 -47.77 5.46
N GLN A 65 -1.77 -47.04 5.40
CA GLN A 65 -2.41 -46.67 4.14
C GLN A 65 -1.79 -45.36 3.65
N PRO A 66 -1.18 -45.33 2.45
CA PRO A 66 -0.70 -44.10 1.86
C PRO A 66 -1.85 -43.11 1.68
N LYS A 67 -1.65 -41.86 2.10
CA LYS A 67 -2.56 -40.75 1.79
C LYS A 67 -2.07 -39.99 0.57
N ALA A 68 -3.00 -39.33 -0.11
CA ALA A 68 -2.65 -38.41 -1.20
C ALA A 68 -1.59 -37.42 -0.72
N LYS A 69 -0.51 -37.27 -1.48
CA LYS A 69 0.58 -36.36 -1.17
C LYS A 69 0.12 -34.92 -1.42
N GLY A 70 0.39 -34.04 -0.45
CA GLY A 70 0.13 -32.60 -0.57
C GLY A 70 -1.01 -32.11 0.33
N GLU A 71 -1.15 -30.79 0.38
CA GLU A 71 -2.08 -30.08 1.27
C GLU A 71 -3.55 -30.26 0.86
N GLY A 72 -3.81 -30.72 -0.38
CA GLY A 72 -5.16 -30.89 -0.90
C GLY A 72 -5.78 -29.56 -1.33
N ALA A 73 -7.11 -29.51 -1.38
CA ALA A 73 -7.83 -28.29 -1.74
C ALA A 73 -7.68 -27.24 -0.64
N SER A 74 -7.57 -25.97 -1.03
CA SER A 74 -7.53 -24.84 -0.11
C SER A 74 -8.83 -24.04 -0.09
N LEU A 75 -9.10 -23.44 1.06
CA LEU A 75 -10.14 -22.45 1.30
C LEU A 75 -9.49 -21.27 2.01
N MET A 76 -9.46 -20.12 1.35
CA MET A 76 -9.09 -18.86 1.97
C MET A 76 -10.34 -18.18 2.51
N ILE A 77 -10.25 -17.65 3.71
CA ILE A 77 -11.27 -16.82 4.34
C ILE A 77 -10.64 -15.46 4.62
N ALA A 78 -11.28 -14.40 4.15
CA ALA A 78 -10.90 -13.02 4.42
C ALA A 78 -12.06 -12.32 5.11
N ASP A 79 -11.80 -11.58 6.19
CA ASP A 79 -12.86 -10.88 6.93
C ASP A 79 -12.29 -9.74 7.78
N PHE A 80 -13.18 -8.90 8.31
CA PHE A 80 -12.89 -7.86 9.28
C PHE A 80 -13.45 -8.23 10.65
N VAL A 81 -12.68 -7.92 11.70
CA VAL A 81 -13.13 -8.09 13.09
C VAL A 81 -12.85 -6.82 13.90
N SER A 82 -13.81 -6.41 14.72
CA SER A 82 -13.64 -5.37 15.73
C SER A 82 -13.95 -5.93 17.12
N PRO A 83 -13.32 -5.40 18.18
CA PRO A 83 -13.72 -5.74 19.55
C PRO A 83 -15.14 -5.28 19.88
N ASP A 84 -15.63 -4.23 19.21
CA ASP A 84 -16.90 -3.58 19.52
C ASP A 84 -18.11 -4.30 18.93
N TYR A 85 -17.94 -4.93 17.75
CA TYR A 85 -19.02 -5.56 16.99
C TYR A 85 -18.73 -7.01 16.58
N GLY A 86 -17.52 -7.52 16.85
CA GLY A 86 -17.10 -8.83 16.38
C GLY A 86 -16.83 -8.83 14.87
N TRP A 87 -17.28 -9.87 14.16
CA TRP A 87 -17.13 -9.96 12.71
C TRP A 87 -17.97 -8.90 11.99
N LEU A 88 -17.46 -8.35 10.87
CA LEU A 88 -18.18 -7.31 10.13
C LEU A 88 -19.38 -7.90 9.38
N GLN A 89 -20.56 -7.66 9.95
CA GLN A 89 -21.84 -8.08 9.42
C GLN A 89 -22.94 -7.09 9.84
N SER A 90 -24.09 -7.16 9.16
CA SER A 90 -25.29 -6.44 9.58
C SER A 90 -25.77 -6.93 10.95
N PRO A 91 -26.51 -6.12 11.72
CA PRO A 91 -27.04 -6.52 13.03
C PRO A 91 -27.91 -7.78 13.00
N ASP A 92 -28.60 -8.03 11.88
CA ASP A 92 -29.42 -9.23 11.65
C ASP A 92 -28.64 -10.42 11.04
N GLY A 93 -27.35 -10.22 10.72
CA GLY A 93 -26.47 -11.24 10.13
C GLY A 93 -26.74 -11.59 8.68
N THR A 94 -27.60 -10.84 7.97
CA THR A 94 -27.95 -11.12 6.57
C THR A 94 -26.90 -10.61 5.57
N GLU A 95 -26.15 -9.57 5.92
CA GLU A 95 -25.06 -9.02 5.12
C GLU A 95 -23.73 -9.26 5.86
N SER A 96 -22.68 -9.69 5.13
CA SER A 96 -21.36 -9.93 5.72
C SER A 96 -20.26 -9.51 4.76
N ALA A 97 -19.20 -8.92 5.30
CA ALA A 97 -17.99 -8.62 4.54
C ALA A 97 -17.08 -9.85 4.35
N ARG A 98 -17.45 -11.02 4.91
CA ARG A 98 -16.65 -12.24 4.81
C ARG A 98 -16.60 -12.77 3.39
N VAL A 99 -15.38 -13.08 2.93
CA VAL A 99 -15.15 -13.73 1.64
C VAL A 99 -14.68 -15.16 1.85
N TYR A 100 -15.36 -16.10 1.18
CA TYR A 100 -14.92 -17.48 1.02
C TYR A 100 -14.32 -17.64 -0.38
N PHE A 101 -13.03 -17.97 -0.45
CA PHE A 101 -12.30 -18.05 -1.71
C PHE A 101 -11.67 -19.43 -1.89
N HIS A 102 -12.11 -20.16 -2.90
CA HIS A 102 -11.62 -21.49 -3.24
C HIS A 102 -10.38 -21.36 -4.13
N ALA A 103 -9.21 -21.19 -3.51
CA ALA A 103 -7.98 -21.01 -4.26
C ALA A 103 -7.58 -22.25 -5.09
N GLY A 104 -6.98 -22.01 -6.26
CA GLY A 104 -6.35 -23.05 -7.09
C GLY A 104 -6.85 -23.12 -8.54
N LYS A 105 -6.12 -23.91 -9.35
CA LYS A 105 -6.45 -24.18 -10.75
C LYS A 105 -7.78 -24.93 -10.84
N ASN A 106 -8.66 -24.52 -11.75
CA ASN A 106 -10.05 -25.02 -11.91
C ASN A 106 -10.96 -24.75 -10.70
N ARG A 107 -10.64 -23.71 -9.91
CA ARG A 107 -11.46 -23.15 -8.82
C ARG A 107 -11.57 -21.63 -9.04
N ASP A 108 -11.52 -20.84 -7.98
CA ASP A 108 -11.66 -19.38 -8.06
C ASP A 108 -10.35 -18.68 -8.49
N GLY A 109 -9.27 -19.45 -8.67
CA GLY A 109 -7.98 -18.94 -9.13
C GLY A 109 -7.12 -18.41 -7.97
N TYR A 110 -6.65 -17.17 -8.09
CA TYR A 110 -5.80 -16.50 -7.11
C TYR A 110 -6.52 -15.28 -6.55
N PHE A 111 -6.38 -15.03 -5.25
CA PHE A 111 -6.96 -13.86 -4.61
C PHE A 111 -6.21 -12.61 -5.07
N THR A 112 -6.91 -11.68 -5.71
CA THR A 112 -6.31 -10.51 -6.38
C THR A 112 -6.57 -9.22 -5.59
N THR A 113 -5.87 -8.15 -5.97
CA THR A 113 -6.18 -6.79 -5.47
C THR A 113 -7.62 -6.40 -5.77
N GLN A 114 -8.21 -6.84 -6.90
CA GLN A 114 -9.62 -6.54 -7.19
C GLN A 114 -10.54 -7.16 -6.14
N ASN A 115 -10.27 -8.40 -5.71
CA ASN A 115 -11.07 -9.04 -4.66
C ASN A 115 -11.01 -8.27 -3.34
N ILE A 116 -9.85 -7.69 -2.99
CA ILE A 116 -9.71 -6.83 -1.81
C ILE A 116 -10.54 -5.55 -1.96
N LEU A 117 -10.52 -4.93 -3.14
CA LEU A 117 -11.31 -3.72 -3.42
C LEU A 117 -12.82 -4.02 -3.36
N ASP A 118 -13.26 -5.12 -3.96
CA ASP A 118 -14.66 -5.54 -3.94
C ASP A 118 -15.13 -5.81 -2.50
N GLN A 119 -14.31 -6.52 -1.71
CA GLN A 119 -14.60 -6.78 -0.30
C GLN A 119 -14.64 -5.49 0.53
N ALA A 120 -13.70 -4.57 0.30
CA ALA A 120 -13.67 -3.27 0.96
C ALA A 120 -14.93 -2.44 0.63
N SER A 121 -15.43 -2.52 -0.61
CA SER A 121 -16.69 -1.87 -1.00
C SER A 121 -17.86 -2.41 -0.19
N VAL A 122 -18.01 -3.75 -0.12
CA VAL A 122 -19.07 -4.40 0.67
C VAL A 122 -18.96 -4.02 2.15
N ALA A 123 -17.74 -3.98 2.70
CA ALA A 123 -17.50 -3.53 4.06
C ALA A 123 -17.98 -2.09 4.28
N MET A 124 -17.64 -1.16 3.37
CA MET A 124 -18.09 0.23 3.44
C MET A 124 -19.61 0.34 3.35
N ASP A 125 -20.26 -0.40 2.44
CA ASP A 125 -21.72 -0.41 2.29
C ASP A 125 -22.43 -0.87 3.57
N ILE A 126 -21.92 -1.91 4.23
CA ILE A 126 -22.45 -2.40 5.53
C ILE A 126 -22.28 -1.33 6.61
N LEU A 127 -21.12 -0.70 6.68
CA LEU A 127 -20.80 0.31 7.70
C LEU A 127 -21.66 1.58 7.54
N GLU A 128 -21.78 2.09 6.31
CA GLU A 128 -22.63 3.25 6.02
C GLU A 128 -24.10 2.98 6.32
N LYS A 129 -24.58 1.77 6.03
CA LYS A 129 -25.99 1.40 6.22
C LYS A 129 -26.35 1.16 7.68
N HIS A 130 -25.51 0.44 8.42
CA HIS A 130 -25.88 -0.09 9.75
C HIS A 130 -25.20 0.62 10.92
N TYR A 131 -24.08 1.30 10.68
CA TYR A 131 -23.29 1.96 11.72
C TYR A 131 -22.93 3.43 11.36
N PRO A 132 -23.85 4.24 10.81
CA PRO A 132 -23.52 5.57 10.24
C PRO A 132 -23.02 6.61 11.24
N HIS A 133 -23.19 6.37 12.54
CA HIS A 133 -22.83 7.30 13.61
C HIS A 133 -21.41 7.11 14.14
N ASP A 134 -20.74 6.04 13.73
CA ASP A 134 -19.38 5.73 14.13
C ASP A 134 -18.39 6.16 13.05
N LYS A 135 -17.16 6.45 13.49
CA LYS A 135 -16.02 6.68 12.61
C LYS A 135 -15.24 5.38 12.49
N HIS A 136 -15.26 4.80 11.30
CA HIS A 136 -14.64 3.50 11.05
C HIS A 136 -13.22 3.61 10.49
N TYR A 137 -12.33 2.78 11.00
CA TYR A 137 -10.96 2.64 10.53
C TYR A 137 -10.72 1.18 10.12
N LEU A 138 -10.55 0.95 8.82
CA LEU A 138 -10.16 -0.37 8.30
C LEU A 138 -8.63 -0.52 8.37
N ILE A 139 -8.15 -1.48 9.14
CA ILE A 139 -6.73 -1.77 9.36
C ILE A 139 -6.35 -3.00 8.56
N TYR A 140 -5.42 -2.79 7.64
CA TYR A 140 -4.82 -3.81 6.79
C TYR A 140 -3.37 -4.08 7.21
N ASP A 141 -2.83 -5.23 6.80
CA ASP A 141 -1.39 -5.47 6.89
C ASP A 141 -0.67 -4.84 5.67
N ASN A 142 0.65 -5.01 5.60
CA ASN A 142 1.46 -4.49 4.49
C ASN A 142 1.69 -5.54 3.39
N ALA A 143 0.80 -6.54 3.25
CA ALA A 143 0.99 -7.56 2.24
C ALA A 143 1.00 -6.94 0.82
N PRO A 144 1.86 -7.42 -0.10
CA PRO A 144 2.06 -6.78 -1.41
C PRO A 144 0.78 -6.56 -2.23
N HIS A 145 -0.19 -7.47 -2.12
CA HIS A 145 -1.48 -7.38 -2.82
C HIS A 145 -2.43 -6.32 -2.24
N GLN A 146 -2.25 -5.92 -0.97
CA GLN A 146 -3.02 -4.88 -0.30
C GLN A 146 -2.46 -3.46 -0.57
N VAL A 147 -1.16 -3.35 -0.83
CA VAL A 147 -0.47 -2.09 -1.15
C VAL A 147 -0.30 -1.88 -2.66
N ALA A 148 -1.01 -2.67 -3.47
CA ALA A 148 -0.92 -2.61 -4.91
C ALA A 148 -1.45 -1.27 -5.44
N ARG A 149 -0.72 -0.70 -6.39
CA ARG A 149 -1.16 0.51 -7.11
C ARG A 149 -2.06 0.10 -8.28
N PRO A 150 -2.91 1.03 -8.78
CA PRO A 150 -3.61 0.83 -10.03
C PRO A 150 -2.65 0.38 -11.15
N PRO A 151 -3.07 -0.50 -12.09
CA PRO A 151 -2.18 -1.09 -13.10
C PRO A 151 -1.43 -0.06 -13.95
N VAL A 152 -2.02 1.13 -14.14
CA VAL A 152 -1.46 2.23 -14.95
C VAL A 152 -0.92 3.39 -14.10
N ALA A 153 -0.75 3.17 -12.79
CA ALA A 153 -0.26 4.19 -11.88
C ALA A 153 1.18 4.60 -12.18
N LEU A 154 1.50 5.84 -11.83
CA LEU A 154 2.84 6.40 -12.00
C LEU A 154 3.89 5.62 -11.19
N SER A 155 4.98 5.24 -11.87
CA SER A 155 6.14 4.59 -11.26
C SER A 155 7.42 5.36 -11.60
N ALA A 156 7.91 6.15 -10.64
CA ALA A 156 9.16 6.91 -10.78
C ALA A 156 10.36 6.00 -11.08
N ARG A 157 10.35 4.75 -10.61
CA ARG A 157 11.43 3.77 -10.83
C ARG A 157 11.64 3.42 -12.31
N HIS A 158 10.60 3.56 -13.12
CA HIS A 158 10.65 3.18 -14.54
C HIS A 158 10.67 4.38 -15.47
N MET A 159 10.65 5.62 -14.95
CA MET A 159 10.69 6.83 -15.77
C MET A 159 12.02 6.95 -16.50
N THR A 160 11.95 7.28 -17.79
CA THR A 160 13.15 7.52 -18.60
C THR A 160 13.75 8.88 -18.24
N LYS A 161 15.09 8.95 -18.14
CA LYS A 161 15.80 10.22 -17.92
C LYS A 161 15.65 11.19 -19.10
N PHE A 162 15.45 10.66 -20.30
CA PHE A 162 15.35 11.42 -21.55
C PHE A 162 14.05 11.07 -22.28
N PRO A 163 13.56 11.95 -23.18
CA PRO A 163 12.44 11.63 -24.07
C PRO A 163 12.72 10.36 -24.87
N THR A 164 11.67 9.58 -25.15
CA THR A 164 11.78 8.42 -26.04
C THR A 164 12.18 8.88 -27.44
N GLN A 165 13.22 8.27 -28.01
CA GLN A 165 13.69 8.57 -29.37
C GLN A 165 12.65 8.16 -30.41
N VAL A 166 12.65 8.84 -31.56
CA VAL A 166 11.77 8.51 -32.70
C VAL A 166 12.06 7.07 -33.15
N GLY A 167 11.00 6.28 -33.33
CA GLY A 167 11.10 4.86 -33.70
C GLY A 167 11.22 3.88 -32.53
N HIS A 168 11.39 4.37 -31.30
CA HIS A 168 11.38 3.53 -30.09
C HIS A 168 10.01 3.49 -29.42
N VAL A 169 9.74 2.38 -28.71
CA VAL A 169 8.50 2.21 -27.95
C VAL A 169 8.43 3.25 -26.82
N PRO A 170 7.34 4.02 -26.72
CA PRO A 170 7.17 5.02 -25.67
C PRO A 170 7.30 4.43 -24.27
N PHE A 171 7.77 5.26 -23.35
CA PHE A 171 7.72 4.98 -21.92
C PHE A 171 6.27 4.66 -21.47
N GLY A 172 6.09 3.71 -20.56
CA GLY A 172 4.76 3.23 -20.18
C GLY A 172 4.83 2.02 -19.26
N VAL A 173 3.70 1.35 -19.09
CA VAL A 173 3.56 0.12 -18.30
C VAL A 173 3.03 -0.98 -19.21
N ASP A 174 3.55 -2.20 -19.01
CA ASP A 174 3.05 -3.37 -19.71
C ASP A 174 1.85 -3.95 -18.96
N VAL A 175 0.68 -3.85 -19.56
CA VAL A 175 -0.57 -4.41 -19.01
C VAL A 175 -0.94 -5.68 -19.74
N GLU A 176 -1.50 -6.63 -19.00
CA GLU A 176 -2.02 -7.87 -19.55
C GLU A 176 -3.19 -7.58 -20.49
N VAL A 177 -3.20 -8.23 -21.65
CA VAL A 177 -4.29 -8.10 -22.61
C VAL A 177 -5.44 -8.99 -22.15
N ILE A 178 -6.58 -8.37 -21.86
CA ILE A 178 -7.82 -9.04 -21.51
C ILE A 178 -8.69 -9.12 -22.77
N GLY A 179 -9.19 -10.31 -23.09
CA GLY A 179 -10.08 -10.57 -24.21
C GLY A 179 -11.48 -10.03 -23.97
N SER A 180 -12.32 -10.09 -25.00
CA SER A 180 -13.74 -9.71 -24.91
C SER A 180 -14.54 -10.57 -23.92
N ASP A 181 -14.02 -11.73 -23.58
CA ASP A 181 -14.54 -12.70 -22.61
C ASP A 181 -14.09 -12.41 -21.16
N GLY A 182 -13.32 -11.34 -20.93
CA GLY A 182 -12.76 -11.02 -19.62
C GLY A 182 -11.57 -11.89 -19.21
N GLN A 183 -11.08 -12.77 -20.09
CA GLN A 183 -9.97 -13.68 -19.80
C GLN A 183 -8.65 -13.14 -20.33
N LYS A 184 -7.54 -13.59 -19.74
CA LYS A 184 -6.20 -13.22 -20.21
C LYS A 184 -5.94 -13.84 -21.58
N VAL A 185 -5.48 -13.03 -22.53
CA VAL A 185 -5.07 -13.50 -23.86
C VAL A 185 -3.66 -14.08 -23.76
N PHE A 186 -3.46 -15.28 -24.29
CA PHE A 186 -2.16 -15.94 -24.34
C PHE A 186 -1.54 -15.85 -25.74
N GLY A 187 -0.24 -15.58 -25.80
CA GLY A 187 0.53 -15.64 -27.04
C GLY A 187 0.78 -17.07 -27.51
N ARG A 188 1.34 -17.22 -28.72
CA ARG A 188 1.70 -18.54 -29.30
C ARG A 188 2.71 -19.34 -28.47
N ASN A 189 3.44 -18.67 -27.60
CA ASN A 189 4.41 -19.26 -26.68
C ASN A 189 3.79 -19.70 -25.34
N GLY A 190 2.46 -19.56 -25.17
CA GLY A 190 1.76 -19.87 -23.93
C GLY A 190 1.95 -18.84 -22.81
N GLN A 191 2.65 -17.72 -23.06
CA GLN A 191 2.78 -16.63 -22.10
C GLN A 191 1.62 -15.64 -22.24
N VAL A 192 1.26 -14.98 -21.13
CA VAL A 192 0.24 -13.91 -21.16
C VAL A 192 0.71 -12.80 -22.08
N LEU A 193 -0.13 -12.44 -23.05
CA LEU A 193 0.13 -11.33 -23.96
C LEU A 193 0.04 -10.03 -23.16
N ARG A 194 1.06 -9.18 -23.31
CA ARG A 194 1.11 -7.87 -22.68
C ARG A 194 1.20 -6.79 -23.74
N ARG A 195 0.55 -5.66 -23.49
CA ARG A 195 0.67 -4.46 -24.30
C ARG A 195 1.22 -3.30 -23.47
N ARG A 196 2.07 -2.50 -24.08
CA ARG A 196 2.56 -1.26 -23.48
C ARG A 196 1.45 -0.20 -23.54
N VAL A 197 1.12 0.41 -22.41
CA VAL A 197 0.18 1.53 -22.30
C VAL A 197 0.82 2.73 -21.60
N GLN A 198 0.29 3.92 -21.90
CA GLN A 198 0.65 5.13 -21.21
C GLN A 198 0.18 5.08 -19.75
N MET A 199 1.03 5.55 -18.84
CA MET A 199 0.64 5.72 -17.44
C MET A 199 -0.33 6.88 -17.28
N VAL A 200 -1.08 6.87 -16.18
CA VAL A 200 -1.94 7.99 -15.80
C VAL A 200 -1.09 9.23 -15.52
N GLY A 201 -1.56 10.38 -16.02
CA GLY A 201 -0.94 11.68 -15.80
C GLY A 201 -0.99 12.14 -14.34
N GLY A 202 -0.25 13.20 -14.04
CA GLY A 202 -0.29 13.86 -12.74
C GLY A 202 -1.47 14.83 -12.61
N LYS A 203 -1.55 15.49 -11.46
CA LYS A 203 -2.40 16.68 -11.26
C LYS A 203 -1.51 17.86 -10.86
N LEU A 204 -1.75 19.02 -11.46
CA LEU A 204 -1.13 20.28 -11.06
C LEU A 204 -1.68 20.75 -9.70
N PRO A 205 -1.01 21.70 -9.01
CA PRO A 205 -1.55 22.29 -7.78
C PRO A 205 -2.96 22.89 -7.93
N SER A 206 -3.32 23.32 -9.14
CA SER A 206 -4.67 23.79 -9.49
C SER A 206 -5.72 22.69 -9.63
N GLY A 207 -5.33 21.41 -9.50
CA GLY A 207 -6.18 20.24 -9.72
C GLY A 207 -6.28 19.80 -11.20
N ALA A 208 -5.78 20.61 -12.13
CA ALA A 208 -5.82 20.29 -13.57
C ALA A 208 -4.98 19.05 -13.92
N PRO A 209 -5.44 18.20 -14.85
CA PRO A 209 -4.68 17.02 -15.28
C PRO A 209 -3.40 17.45 -16.02
N GLN A 210 -2.29 16.80 -15.69
CA GLN A 210 -0.99 16.96 -16.33
C GLN A 210 -0.61 15.68 -17.06
N SER A 211 -0.68 15.69 -18.40
CA SER A 211 -0.17 14.57 -19.19
C SER A 211 1.35 14.44 -19.02
N PHE A 212 1.84 13.21 -18.93
CA PHE A 212 3.27 12.89 -19.03
C PHE A 212 3.71 12.57 -20.46
N TYR A 213 2.77 12.64 -21.40
CA TYR A 213 2.95 12.29 -22.80
C TYR A 213 2.65 13.48 -23.68
N TYR A 214 3.41 13.59 -24.76
CA TYR A 214 3.14 14.57 -25.81
C TYR A 214 1.83 14.22 -26.54
N PRO A 215 1.08 15.23 -27.00
CA PRO A 215 -0.05 15.01 -27.88
C PRO A 215 0.36 14.24 -29.13
N PRO A 216 -0.52 13.38 -29.68
CA PRO A 216 -0.27 12.71 -30.95
C PRO A 216 0.09 13.71 -32.06
N GLY A 217 1.11 13.40 -32.86
CA GLY A 217 1.53 14.23 -34.00
C GLY A 217 2.53 15.34 -33.69
N ILE A 218 2.86 15.59 -32.41
CA ILE A 218 3.94 16.53 -32.05
C ILE A 218 5.25 15.74 -31.94
N GLN A 219 6.10 15.82 -32.96
CA GLN A 219 7.50 15.39 -32.85
C GLN A 219 8.33 16.47 -32.16
N MET A 220 9.14 16.09 -31.17
CA MET A 220 10.17 16.98 -30.69
C MET A 220 11.12 17.32 -31.83
N ARG A 221 11.37 18.61 -32.03
CA ARG A 221 12.59 19.06 -32.69
C ARG A 221 13.73 18.66 -31.76
N GLU A 222 14.71 17.91 -32.26
CA GLU A 222 15.94 17.69 -31.48
C GLU A 222 16.43 19.05 -30.95
N PRO A 223 16.76 19.17 -29.66
CA PRO A 223 17.31 20.41 -29.16
C PRO A 223 18.55 20.72 -29.99
N SER A 224 18.62 21.93 -30.56
CA SER A 224 19.75 22.28 -31.42
C SER A 224 21.06 22.09 -30.64
N LYS A 225 22.14 21.72 -31.33
CA LYS A 225 23.47 21.59 -30.72
C LYS A 225 23.85 22.85 -29.93
N GLU A 226 23.40 24.01 -30.39
CA GLU A 226 23.56 25.31 -29.74
C GLU A 226 22.78 25.41 -28.42
N TRP A 227 21.54 24.92 -28.36
CA TRP A 227 20.74 24.86 -27.13
C TRP A 227 21.37 23.92 -26.08
N LEU A 228 21.90 22.77 -26.52
CA LEU A 228 22.63 21.85 -25.65
C LEU A 228 23.95 22.44 -25.16
N GLN A 229 24.67 23.19 -26.01
CA GLN A 229 25.88 23.92 -25.62
C GLN A 229 25.57 25.05 -24.63
N PHE A 230 24.47 25.78 -24.83
CA PHE A 230 23.99 26.81 -23.90
C PHE A 230 23.61 26.23 -22.54
N TRP A 231 22.85 25.12 -22.50
CA TRP A 231 22.54 24.47 -21.22
C TRP A 231 23.78 23.94 -20.52
N ARG A 232 24.73 23.38 -21.27
CA ARG A 232 26.02 22.94 -20.73
C ARG A 232 26.80 24.12 -20.15
N SER A 233 26.85 25.27 -20.81
CA SER A 233 27.56 26.45 -20.29
C SER A 233 26.85 27.04 -19.06
N VAL A 234 25.51 27.12 -19.07
CA VAL A 234 24.73 27.68 -17.95
C VAL A 234 24.77 26.78 -16.71
N VAL A 235 24.64 25.46 -16.86
CA VAL A 235 24.74 24.53 -15.72
C VAL A 235 26.17 24.45 -15.19
N PHE A 236 27.18 24.49 -16.07
CA PHE A 236 28.58 24.50 -15.66
C PHE A 236 28.95 25.81 -14.93
N LEU A 237 28.44 26.96 -15.39
CA LEU A 237 28.57 28.24 -14.68
C LEU A 237 27.84 28.24 -13.34
N GLY A 238 26.64 27.66 -13.28
CA GLY A 238 25.89 27.52 -12.02
C GLY A 238 26.61 26.65 -11.00
N TYR A 239 27.23 25.56 -11.45
CA TYR A 239 28.04 24.66 -10.61
C TYR A 239 29.32 25.36 -10.09
N ILE A 240 30.03 26.10 -10.96
CA ILE A 240 31.20 26.89 -10.57
C ILE A 240 30.83 27.97 -9.55
N ASN A 241 29.72 28.69 -9.77
CA ASN A 241 29.27 29.75 -8.86
C ASN A 241 28.85 29.19 -7.49
N PHE A 242 28.24 27.99 -7.46
CA PHE A 242 27.91 27.30 -6.21
C PHE A 242 29.18 26.87 -5.46
N GLU A 243 30.16 26.25 -6.13
CA GLU A 243 31.43 25.91 -5.50
C GLU A 243 32.17 27.13 -4.97
N GLN A 244 32.15 28.25 -5.71
CA GLN A 244 32.80 29.49 -5.29
C GLN A 244 32.11 30.06 -4.05
N SER A 245 30.77 30.10 -4.03
CA SER A 245 29.99 30.55 -2.87
C SER A 245 30.22 29.69 -1.62
N VAL A 246 30.37 28.37 -1.78
CA VAL A 246 30.70 27.46 -0.68
C VAL A 246 32.13 27.69 -0.19
N LYS A 247 33.10 27.91 -1.09
CA LYS A 247 34.50 28.24 -0.73
C LYS A 247 34.59 29.58 0.02
N ASP A 248 33.87 30.59 -0.45
CA ASP A 248 33.85 31.93 0.15
C ASP A 248 33.17 31.91 1.55
N SER A 249 32.08 31.13 1.70
CA SER A 249 31.41 30.93 2.99
C SER A 249 32.29 30.17 4.00
N ASN A 250 33.05 29.17 3.54
CA ASN A 250 33.99 28.43 4.39
C ASN A 250 35.21 29.28 4.78
N ALA A 251 35.69 30.17 3.89
CA ALA A 251 36.77 31.11 4.18
C ALA A 251 36.39 32.14 5.25
N GLN A 252 35.12 32.58 5.29
CA GLN A 252 34.60 33.48 6.34
C GLN A 252 34.40 32.79 7.70
N THR A 253 34.20 31.47 7.72
CA THR A 253 33.86 30.72 8.95
C THR A 253 35.01 29.90 9.54
N GLY A 254 36.18 29.88 8.90
CA GLY A 254 37.40 29.25 9.43
C GLY A 254 37.37 27.71 9.52
N ARG A 255 36.40 27.04 8.88
CA ARG A 255 36.32 25.58 8.86
C ARG A 255 37.08 25.00 7.66
N GLN A 256 38.12 24.21 7.93
CA GLN A 256 38.71 23.32 6.93
C GLN A 256 37.93 22.00 6.86
N THR A 257 37.61 21.56 5.64
CA THR A 257 37.18 20.17 5.38
C THR A 257 37.97 19.59 4.21
N HIS A 258 38.50 18.38 4.40
CA HIS A 258 39.05 17.55 3.33
C HIS A 258 37.95 17.12 2.34
N PRO A 259 38.27 16.89 1.05
CA PRO A 259 37.27 16.57 0.04
C PRO A 259 36.74 15.15 0.24
N VAL A 260 35.48 15.03 0.62
CA VAL A 260 34.69 13.80 0.42
C VAL A 260 33.89 14.02 -0.86
N ALA A 261 34.14 13.16 -1.85
CA ALA A 261 33.35 13.08 -3.06
C ALA A 261 31.87 12.90 -2.68
N ALA A 262 31.00 13.71 -3.29
CA ALA A 262 29.56 13.61 -3.14
C ALA A 262 29.04 12.36 -3.87
N ASP A 263 29.25 11.19 -3.29
CA ASP A 263 28.49 9.99 -3.62
C ASP A 263 27.16 10.04 -2.86
N ALA A 264 26.09 10.10 -3.63
CA ALA A 264 24.73 10.06 -3.17
C ALA A 264 24.50 8.83 -2.27
N CYS A 265 24.12 9.06 -1.01
CA CYS A 265 23.74 8.03 -0.06
C CYS A 265 22.59 7.16 -0.61
N TYR A 266 22.96 5.99 -1.14
CA TYR A 266 22.15 4.78 -1.05
C TYR A 266 22.47 4.11 0.29
N SER A 267 21.46 3.92 1.13
CA SER A 267 21.57 3.13 2.35
C SER A 267 21.08 1.71 2.10
N THR A 268 22.00 0.75 2.14
CA THR A 268 21.76 -0.68 2.31
C THR A 268 22.00 -1.04 3.78
N ASN A 269 21.05 -1.77 4.38
CA ASN A 269 21.14 -2.32 5.74
C ASN A 269 22.30 -3.30 5.90
N GLN A 270 23.03 -3.23 7.03
CA GLN A 270 23.33 -4.41 7.88
C GLN A 270 23.91 -4.04 9.28
N THR A 271 23.49 -4.87 10.23
CA THR A 271 23.58 -5.06 11.70
C THR A 271 24.90 -4.94 12.50
N SER A 272 24.74 -4.43 13.76
CA SER A 272 25.39 -4.77 15.08
C SER A 272 26.89 -4.44 15.31
N VAL A 273 27.42 -3.94 16.43
CA VAL A 273 27.23 -4.20 17.89
C VAL A 273 27.62 -2.96 18.76
N GLN A 274 27.07 -2.94 19.99
CA GLN A 274 27.16 -2.05 21.18
C GLN A 274 28.48 -1.30 21.52
N SER A 275 28.36 -0.08 22.07
CA SER A 275 28.62 0.22 23.50
C SER A 275 28.52 1.73 23.89
N SER A 276 27.98 1.94 25.10
CA SER A 276 28.06 3.09 26.04
C SER A 276 27.63 4.52 25.63
N LEU A 277 26.44 4.90 26.12
CA LEU A 277 25.97 6.25 26.51
C LEU A 277 26.76 6.82 27.71
N PRO A 278 26.63 8.11 28.13
CA PRO A 278 25.48 9.05 28.03
C PRO A 278 25.87 10.48 27.57
N SER A 279 25.03 11.49 27.35
CA SER A 279 23.58 11.76 27.32
C SER A 279 23.46 13.18 26.75
N LEU A 280 22.61 13.42 25.76
CA LEU A 280 21.76 14.63 25.59
C LEU A 280 21.12 14.68 24.18
N ALA A 281 19.84 15.04 24.17
CA ALA A 281 18.92 15.29 23.05
C ALA A 281 18.27 14.08 22.36
N ILE A 282 16.93 13.99 22.45
CA ILE A 282 16.09 13.35 21.42
C ILE A 282 14.88 14.24 21.14
N ALA A 283 14.87 14.76 19.91
CA ALA A 283 13.71 15.25 19.21
C ALA A 283 12.80 14.05 18.86
N ASN A 284 11.50 14.14 19.13
CA ASN A 284 10.55 13.17 18.63
C ASN A 284 10.07 13.59 17.23
N VAL A 285 10.69 12.97 16.22
CA VAL A 285 10.11 12.76 14.90
C VAL A 285 9.29 11.47 14.99
N ALA A 286 7.98 11.56 14.94
CA ALA A 286 7.10 10.42 14.75
C ALA A 286 6.32 10.63 13.43
N GLY A 287 6.83 10.03 12.36
CA GLY A 287 6.11 9.89 11.10
C GLY A 287 5.12 8.75 11.20
N PHE A 288 3.86 9.06 11.48
CA PHE A 288 2.72 8.19 11.19
C PHE A 288 1.89 8.86 10.09
N ARG A 289 1.68 8.17 8.97
CA ARG A 289 0.73 8.60 7.93
C ARG A 289 -0.61 7.96 8.23
N SER A 290 -1.54 8.73 8.77
CA SER A 290 -2.97 8.43 8.66
C SER A 290 -3.42 8.79 7.24
N TYR A 291 -4.21 7.92 6.60
CA TYR A 291 -4.90 8.25 5.37
C TYR A 291 -6.37 8.47 5.71
N THR A 292 -6.85 9.70 5.53
CA THR A 292 -8.28 10.00 5.52
C THR A 292 -8.76 9.80 4.09
N PHE A 293 -9.58 8.80 3.84
CA PHE A 293 -10.28 8.68 2.56
C PHE A 293 -11.37 9.75 2.52
N GLN A 294 -11.20 10.75 1.66
CA GLN A 294 -12.27 11.67 1.29
C GLN A 294 -12.94 11.12 0.02
N ASN A 295 -14.26 10.96 0.11
CA ASN A 295 -15.17 10.43 -0.90
C ASN A 295 -14.85 10.91 -2.33
N PHE A 296 -14.62 9.96 -3.23
CA PHE A 296 -14.77 10.18 -4.67
C PHE A 296 -16.11 9.57 -5.10
N ILE A 297 -17.18 10.35 -4.97
CA ILE A 297 -18.40 10.15 -5.76
C ILE A 297 -18.28 11.11 -6.95
N ALA A 298 -18.24 10.55 -8.16
CA ALA A 298 -18.43 11.30 -9.38
C ALA A 298 -19.68 10.75 -10.07
N SER A 299 -20.72 11.59 -10.11
CA SER A 299 -21.73 11.63 -11.17
C SER A 299 -21.09 11.95 -12.52
#